data_AF-A0A5S9P2G1-F1
#
_entry.id   AF-A0A5S9P2G1-F1
#
_cell.length_a   1.000
_cell.length_b   1.000
_cell.length_c   1.000
_cell.angle_alpha   90.00
_cell.angle_beta   90.00
_cell.angle_gamma   90.00
#
_symmetry.space_group_name_H-M   'P 1'
#
loop_
_entity.id
_entity.type
_entity.pdbx_description
1 polymer ?
#
loop_
_entity_poly.entity_id
_entity_poly.type
_entity_poly.pdbx_seq_one_letter_code
_entity_poly.pdbx_strand_id
1 'polypeptide(L)' 'MPLTDIAIRKAKAVEKDVWMSDRDGLRLLVKTTGSKYWRLKYSFRGKQKTFALGVYPKVTLKQV' A
#
# COMPACT_ATOMS: atom_id res chain seq x y z
N MET A 1 -10.12 7.94 -1.88
CA MET A 1 -10.79 7.63 -0.59
C MET A 1 -9.72 7.16 0.37
N PRO A 2 -9.77 7.54 1.65
CA PRO A 2 -8.79 7.08 2.62
C PRO A 2 -8.88 5.56 2.79
N LEU A 3 -7.75 4.90 2.99
CA LEU A 3 -7.77 3.48 3.31
C LEU A 3 -8.36 3.27 4.71
N THR A 4 -9.02 2.14 4.90
CA THR A 4 -9.48 1.69 6.22
C THR A 4 -8.95 0.29 6.48
N ASP A 5 -8.69 -0.04 7.75
CA ASP A 5 -8.21 -1.38 8.13
C ASP A 5 -9.16 -2.48 7.62
N ILE A 6 -10.47 -2.24 7.66
CA ILE A 6 -11.48 -3.15 7.13
C ILE A 6 -11.30 -3.37 5.62
N ALA A 7 -11.10 -2.30 4.84
CA ALA A 7 -10.87 -2.41 3.40
C ALA A 7 -9.56 -3.16 3.10
N ILE A 8 -8.50 -2.89 3.85
CA ILE A 8 -7.19 -3.55 3.71
C ILE A 8 -7.28 -5.04 4.02
N ARG A 9 -7.99 -5.43 5.08
CA ARG A 9 -8.21 -6.84 5.43
C ARG A 9 -8.97 -7.58 4.35
N LYS A 10 -10.06 -6.97 3.84
CA LYS A 10 -10.89 -7.54 2.77
C LYS A 10 -10.21 -7.56 1.41
N ALA A 11 -9.18 -6.75 1.20
CA ALA A 11 -8.46 -6.71 -0.06
C ALA A 11 -7.79 -8.04 -0.38
N LYS A 12 -8.10 -8.57 -1.56
CA LYS A 12 -7.51 -9.78 -2.15
C LYS A 12 -7.19 -9.49 -3.61
N ALA A 13 -6.00 -9.85 -4.03
CA ALA A 13 -5.62 -9.88 -5.44
C ALA A 13 -5.84 -11.31 -5.94
N VAL A 14 -6.55 -11.46 -7.06
CA VAL A 14 -6.87 -12.79 -7.63
C VAL A 14 -5.94 -13.06 -8.81
N GLU A 15 -6.02 -12.24 -9.85
CA GLU A 15 -5.26 -12.47 -11.09
C GLU A 15 -4.00 -11.61 -11.20
N LYS A 16 -4.04 -10.39 -10.63
CA LYS A 16 -2.99 -9.38 -10.79
C LYS A 16 -2.82 -8.62 -9.50
N ASP A 17 -1.62 -8.13 -9.27
CA ASP A 17 -1.34 -7.26 -8.14
C ASP A 17 -2.18 -5.98 -8.22
N VAL A 18 -2.78 -5.61 -7.10
CA VAL A 18 -3.68 -4.46 -7.02
C VAL A 18 -3.04 -3.36 -6.17
N TRP A 19 -3.11 -2.14 -6.66
CA TRP A 19 -2.75 -0.94 -5.90
C TRP A 19 -3.99 -0.34 -5.26
N MET A 20 -3.98 -0.24 -3.93
CA MET A 20 -4.96 0.54 -3.20
C MET A 20 -4.31 1.84 -2.75
N SER A 21 -4.79 2.96 -3.29
CA SER A 21 -4.22 4.26 -2.95
C SER A 21 -4.93 4.87 -1.74
N ASP A 22 -4.12 5.47 -0.88
CA ASP A 22 -4.55 6.34 0.20
C ASP A 22 -4.21 7.81 -0.14
N ARG A 23 -4.22 8.67 0.87
CA ARG A 23 -3.79 10.08 0.80
C ARG A 23 -2.27 10.22 0.78
N ASP A 24 -1.81 11.39 0.35
CA ASP A 24 -0.39 11.81 0.39
C ASP A 24 0.62 10.88 -0.28
N GLY A 25 0.14 10.10 -1.27
CA GLY A 25 0.98 9.17 -2.01
C GLY A 25 1.19 7.83 -1.32
N LEU A 26 0.63 7.60 -0.12
CA LEU A 26 0.61 6.30 0.54
C LEU A 26 -0.28 5.34 -0.26
N ARG A 27 0.20 4.13 -0.51
CA ARG A 27 -0.52 3.09 -1.25
C ARG A 27 -0.16 1.71 -0.69
N LEU A 28 -1.12 0.82 -0.72
CA LEU A 28 -0.93 -0.59 -0.41
C LEU A 28 -0.85 -1.39 -1.71
N LEU A 29 0.22 -2.16 -1.88
CA LEU A 29 0.35 -3.17 -2.92
C LEU A 29 -0.15 -4.51 -2.38
N VAL A 30 -1.26 -5.00 -2.93
CA VAL A 30 -1.81 -6.32 -2.63
C VAL A 30 -1.33 -7.27 -3.70
N LYS A 31 -0.43 -8.19 -3.33
CA LYS A 31 0.07 -9.25 -4.23
C LYS A 31 -0.95 -10.37 -4.36
N THR A 32 -0.96 -11.04 -5.51
CA THR A 32 -1.72 -12.29 -5.71
C THR A 32 -1.35 -13.39 -4.72
N THR A 33 -0.12 -13.36 -4.19
CA THR A 33 0.35 -14.24 -3.11
C THR A 33 -0.32 -13.98 -1.75
N GLY A 34 -1.19 -12.96 -1.66
CA GLY A 34 -1.81 -12.52 -0.42
C GLY A 34 -0.96 -11.56 0.43
N SER A 35 0.31 -11.34 0.04
CA SER A 35 1.19 -10.39 0.72
C SER A 35 0.76 -8.94 0.45
N LYS A 36 0.85 -8.09 1.47
CA LYS A 36 0.38 -6.70 1.42
C LYS A 36 1.52 -5.76 1.82
N TYR A 37 1.95 -4.88 0.92
CA TYR A 37 3.10 -4.00 1.13
C TYR A 37 2.70 -2.54 1.15
N TRP A 38 3.16 -1.83 2.18
CA TRP A 38 3.04 -0.37 2.24
C TRP A 38 4.10 0.28 1.37
N ARG A 39 3.65 1.15 0.46
CA ARG A 39 4.49 1.89 -0.49
C ARG A 39 4.11 3.36 -0.45
N LEU A 40 5.11 4.23 -0.40
CA LEU A 40 4.91 5.67 -0.54
C LEU A 40 5.42 6.12 -1.90
N LYS A 41 4.54 6.68 -2.72
CA LYS A 41 4.91 7.34 -3.97
C LYS A 41 5.26 8.79 -3.66
N TYR A 42 6.50 9.18 -3.89
CA TYR A 42 6.99 10.53 -3.65
C TYR A 42 7.85 11.03 -4.81
N SER A 43 8.04 12.34 -4.91
CA SER A 43 8.94 12.95 -5.88
C SER A 43 10.11 13.58 -5.13
N PHE A 44 11.34 13.27 -5.53
CA PHE A 44 12.54 13.88 -4.97
C PHE A 44 13.45 14.31 -6.12
N ARG A 45 13.84 15.60 -6.13
CA ARG A 45 14.66 16.21 -7.20
C ARG A 45 14.09 15.94 -8.60
N GLY A 46 12.79 16.17 -8.79
CA GLY A 46 12.11 15.98 -10.08
C GLY A 46 11.91 14.52 -10.52
N LYS A 47 12.35 13.53 -9.72
CA LYS A 47 12.20 12.10 -10.05
C LYS A 47 11.17 11.44 -9.15
N GLN A 48 10.23 10.71 -9.75
CA GLN A 48 9.29 9.88 -8.99
C GLN A 48 9.98 8.65 -8.43
N LYS A 49 9.74 8.37 -7.16
CA LYS A 49 10.30 7.25 -6.42
C LYS A 49 9.20 6.57 -5.62
N THR A 50 9.46 5.31 -5.25
CA THR A 50 8.59 4.53 -4.38
C THR A 50 9.40 4.06 -3.18
N PHE A 51 8.97 4.42 -1.97
CA PHE A 51 9.59 3.98 -0.72
C PHE A 51 8.83 2.78 -0.15
N ALA A 52 9.53 1.83 0.49
CA ALA A 52 8.91 0.71 1.19
C ALA A 52 8.75 1.06 2.67
N LEU A 53 7.51 1.12 3.16
CA LEU A 53 7.21 1.45 4.55
C LEU A 53 7.06 0.20 5.43
N GLY A 54 6.73 -0.94 4.83
CA GLY A 54 6.59 -2.19 5.57
C GLY A 54 5.62 -3.17 4.92
N VAL A 55 5.27 -4.20 5.68
CA VAL A 55 4.37 -5.29 5.26
C VAL A 55 3.21 -5.35 6.24
N TYR A 56 1.98 -5.36 5.74
CA TYR A 56 0.78 -5.60 6.54
C TYR A 56 0.60 -7.11 6.76
N PRO A 57 0.21 -7.59 7.97
CA PRO A 57 -0.25 -6.82 9.13
C PRO A 57 0.84 -6.39 10.12
N LYS A 58 2.13 -6.72 9.89
CA LYS A 58 3.23 -6.37 10.79
C LYS A 58 3.35 -4.86 11.01
N VAL A 59 3.10 -4.08 9.96
CA VAL A 59 2.93 -2.63 10.01
C VAL A 59 1.48 -2.30 9.67
N THR A 60 0.77 -1.71 10.61
CA THR A 60 -0.65 -1.35 10.49
C THR A 60 -0.81 0.03 9.86
N LEU A 61 -2.02 0.34 9.37
CA LEU A 61 -2.33 1.66 8.81
C LEU A 61 -2.04 2.82 9.78
N LYS A 62 -2.13 2.61 11.10
CA LYS A 62 -1.84 3.64 12.11
C LYS A 62 -0.34 3.89 12.32
N GLN A 63 0.51 2.98 11.85
CA GLN A 63 1.97 3.08 11.98
C GLN A 63 2.65 3.64 10.74
N VAL A 64 1.89 3.84 9.65
CA VAL A 64 2.35 4.43 8.38
C VAL A 64 1.79 5.81 8.15
#